data_AF-G9KFK6-F1
#
_entry.id   AF-G9KFK6-F1
#
_cell.length_a   1.000
_cell.length_b   1.000
_cell.length_c   1.000
_cell.angle_alpha   90.00
_cell.angle_beta   90.00
_cell.angle_gamma   90.00
#
_symmetry.space_group_name_H-M   'P 1'
#
loop_
_entity.id
_entity.type
_entity.pdbx_description
1 polymer ?
#
loop_
_entity_poly.entity_id
_entity_poly.type
_entity_poly.pdbx_seq_one_letter_code
_entity_poly.pdbx_strand_id
1 'polypeptide(L)'
;EHQFCGGRLEKAQGTLTTPNWPESDYPPGISCSWHIIAPPDQVISLTFGKFDLEPDTYCRYDSVSVFNGAVSDDSKRLGKFCGDTAPGTISSEGNELLVQFVSDLSVTADGFSASYKTLPRGAEGQARSPGEDARPGTSLPKPRPPPAETPKASSEAQATPGAPAVPAVSCPKQCRRTGTLQSNFCSSSLVVTATVKSMVRGPGEGLTVTVSLIGAYKTGGLDLPSPLTDTPLKFYVPCKQCPPMKKGASYLIMGQVDENRGPVLPADSFVVLYRSNQDQILTNLSKRKCPSQPVRAAGSQA
;
A
#
# COMPACT_ATOMS: atom_id res chain seq x y z
N GLU A 1 -2.34 5.30 -10.31
CA GLU A 1 -0.93 5.67 -10.51
C GLU A 1 -0.19 5.07 -9.36
N HIS A 2 0.77 4.19 -9.61
CA HIS A 2 1.90 4.17 -8.70
C HIS A 2 2.54 5.54 -8.93
N GLN A 3 2.28 6.46 -8.01
CA GLN A 3 3.08 7.66 -7.96
C GLN A 3 4.50 7.17 -7.69
N PHE A 4 5.38 7.30 -8.69
CA PHE A 4 6.79 7.01 -8.50
C PHE A 4 7.33 8.11 -7.58
N CYS A 5 7.35 7.83 -6.29
CA CYS A 5 7.97 8.66 -5.28
C CYS A 5 9.11 7.85 -4.66
N GLY A 6 10.16 8.55 -4.23
CA GLY A 6 11.40 7.89 -3.88
C GLY A 6 12.44 7.95 -4.99
N GLY A 7 13.46 7.12 -4.83
CA GLY A 7 14.59 7.02 -5.75
C GLY A 7 15.93 7.08 -5.04
N ARG A 8 16.99 6.93 -5.83
CA ARG A 8 18.38 7.03 -5.36
C ARG A 8 18.88 8.46 -5.51
N LEU A 9 19.43 9.01 -4.45
CA LEU A 9 19.83 10.42 -4.34
C LEU A 9 21.32 10.49 -3.98
N GLU A 10 22.14 10.91 -4.93
CA GLU A 10 23.61 10.96 -4.79
C GLU A 10 24.16 12.40 -4.79
N LYS A 11 23.29 13.41 -4.86
CA LYS A 11 23.69 14.81 -4.81
C LYS A 11 24.09 15.18 -3.37
N ALA A 12 24.97 16.16 -3.21
CA ALA A 12 25.38 16.66 -1.89
C ALA A 12 24.23 17.30 -1.09
N GLN A 13 23.15 17.70 -1.76
CA GLN A 13 21.94 18.21 -1.12
C GLN A 13 20.72 17.95 -2.00
N GLY A 14 19.55 17.91 -1.38
CA GLY A 14 18.29 17.78 -2.10
C GLY A 14 17.08 17.82 -1.17
N THR A 15 15.91 17.62 -1.76
CA THR A 15 14.63 17.64 -1.06
C THR A 15 13.83 16.39 -1.36
N LEU A 16 13.03 15.97 -0.39
CA LEU A 16 12.09 14.86 -0.50
C LEU A 16 10.73 15.33 -0.02
N THR A 17 9.71 15.00 -0.77
CA THR A 17 8.34 15.39 -0.48
C THR A 17 7.42 14.21 -0.68
N THR A 18 6.33 14.18 0.08
CA THR A 18 5.22 13.28 -0.23
C THR A 18 4.67 13.57 -1.63
N PRO A 19 4.05 12.57 -2.29
CA PRO A 19 3.29 12.82 -3.51
C PRO A 19 2.25 13.92 -3.35
N ASN A 20 2.03 14.69 -4.41
CA ASN A 20 1.12 15.85 -4.49
C ASN A 20 1.46 17.02 -3.56
N TRP A 21 2.61 16.99 -2.90
CA TRP A 21 3.08 18.12 -2.12
C TRP A 21 3.52 19.30 -3.03
N PRO A 22 3.15 20.56 -2.73
CA PRO A 22 2.27 21.02 -1.64
C PRO A 22 0.80 21.21 -2.08
N GLU A 23 0.42 20.77 -3.27
CA GLU A 23 -0.86 21.07 -3.89
C GLU A 23 -2.06 20.37 -3.25
N SER A 24 -1.88 19.17 -2.72
CA SER A 24 -2.91 18.42 -2.00
C SER A 24 -2.33 17.35 -1.09
N ASP A 25 -3.19 16.73 -0.29
CA ASP A 25 -2.87 15.56 0.51
C ASP A 25 -2.16 14.46 -0.28
N TYR A 26 -1.32 13.72 0.45
CA TYR A 26 -0.71 12.51 -0.10
C TYR A 26 -1.78 11.45 -0.42
N PRO A 27 -1.64 10.66 -1.49
CA PRO A 27 -2.56 9.57 -1.81
C PRO A 27 -2.50 8.45 -0.75
N PRO A 28 -3.62 7.77 -0.47
CA PRO A 28 -3.60 6.57 0.37
C PRO A 28 -2.93 5.39 -0.35
N GLY A 29 -2.41 4.45 0.43
CA GLY A 29 -1.87 3.17 -0.02
C GLY A 29 -0.54 3.28 -0.78
N ILE A 30 0.24 4.33 -0.56
CA ILE A 30 1.53 4.54 -1.21
C ILE A 30 2.69 4.09 -0.33
N SER A 31 3.79 3.75 -0.99
CA SER A 31 5.07 3.51 -0.34
C SER A 31 6.18 4.18 -1.15
N CYS A 32 6.80 5.21 -0.57
CA CYS A 32 7.92 5.92 -1.15
C CYS A 32 9.21 5.50 -0.43
N SER A 33 10.31 5.37 -1.16
CA SER A 33 11.60 5.05 -0.56
C SER A 33 12.72 5.85 -1.22
N TRP A 34 13.39 6.70 -0.43
CA TRP A 34 14.54 7.49 -0.86
C TRP A 34 15.81 6.93 -0.26
N HIS A 35 16.73 6.49 -1.12
CA HIS A 35 18.06 6.04 -0.72
C HIS A 35 19.06 7.16 -0.98
N ILE A 36 19.49 7.83 0.07
CA ILE A 36 20.45 8.94 0.03
C ILE A 36 21.85 8.38 0.25
N ILE A 37 22.79 8.80 -0.60
CA ILE A 37 24.15 8.29 -0.62
C ILE A 37 25.11 9.45 -0.72
N ALA A 38 25.91 9.60 0.32
CA ALA A 38 26.98 10.54 0.42
C ALA A 38 28.32 9.89 0.05
N PRO A 39 29.35 10.70 -0.24
CA PRO A 39 30.73 10.21 -0.29
C PRO A 39 31.14 9.47 1.01
N PRO A 40 32.05 8.48 0.94
CA PRO A 40 32.39 7.62 2.10
C PRO A 40 32.89 8.34 3.36
N ASP A 41 33.41 9.56 3.23
CA ASP A 41 33.93 10.41 4.31
C ASP A 41 32.91 11.42 4.86
N GLN A 42 31.65 11.32 4.42
CA GLN A 42 30.57 12.23 4.78
C GLN A 42 29.41 11.52 5.48
N VAL A 43 28.67 12.31 6.27
CA VAL A 43 27.39 11.94 6.88
C VAL A 43 26.26 12.73 6.25
N ILE A 44 25.03 12.25 6.40
CA ILE A 44 23.82 12.85 5.84
C ILE A 44 23.03 13.48 6.99
N SER A 45 22.74 14.77 6.88
CA SER A 45 21.85 15.48 7.80
C SER A 45 20.53 15.73 7.09
N LEU A 46 19.46 15.10 7.56
CA LEU A 46 18.09 15.19 7.06
C LEU A 46 17.28 16.09 8.00
N THR A 47 16.60 17.11 7.48
CA THR A 47 15.77 18.02 8.27
C THR A 47 14.35 18.04 7.72
N PHE A 48 13.39 17.72 8.58
CA PHE A 48 11.97 17.84 8.24
C PHE A 48 11.51 19.29 8.40
N GLY A 49 10.86 19.82 7.36
CA GLY A 49 10.23 21.13 7.37
C GLY A 49 8.77 20.99 7.80
N LYS A 50 7.84 21.27 6.88
CA LYS A 50 6.42 20.99 7.10
C LYS A 50 6.17 19.48 7.21
N PHE A 51 5.31 19.09 8.14
CA PHE A 51 5.05 17.71 8.49
C PHE A 51 3.63 17.57 9.04
N ASP A 52 2.80 16.78 8.35
CA ASP A 52 1.45 16.43 8.77
C ASP A 52 1.07 15.07 8.16
N LEU A 53 0.99 14.03 8.99
CA LEU A 53 0.60 12.68 8.64
C LEU A 53 -0.51 12.21 9.58
N GLU A 54 -1.28 11.19 9.20
CA GLU A 54 -2.30 10.61 10.08
C GLU A 54 -1.72 10.32 11.50
N PRO A 55 -2.31 10.89 12.55
CA PRO A 55 -1.80 10.73 13.90
C PRO A 55 -2.18 9.35 14.48
N ASP A 56 -1.19 8.62 14.98
CA ASP A 56 -1.39 7.40 15.76
C ASP A 56 -0.31 7.30 16.84
N THR A 57 -0.68 6.79 18.02
CA THR A 57 0.26 6.66 19.16
C THR A 57 1.52 5.85 18.81
N TYR A 58 1.43 4.93 17.85
CA TYR A 58 2.53 4.06 17.42
C TYR A 58 2.82 4.19 15.91
N CYS A 59 2.26 5.21 15.24
CA CYS A 59 2.37 5.45 13.80
C CYS A 59 2.07 4.20 12.97
N ARG A 60 1.01 3.45 13.31
CA ARG A 60 0.68 2.16 12.69
C ARG A 60 0.11 2.27 11.29
N TYR A 61 -0.55 3.39 10.99
CA TYR A 61 -1.22 3.64 9.72
C TYR A 61 -0.25 4.35 8.77
N ASP A 62 -0.13 5.67 8.92
CA ASP A 62 0.77 6.48 8.12
C ASP A 62 2.04 6.80 8.89
N SER A 63 3.19 6.66 8.22
CA SER A 63 4.46 6.97 8.88
C SER A 63 5.58 7.22 7.90
N VAL A 64 6.53 8.06 8.32
CA VAL A 64 7.88 8.09 7.75
C VAL A 64 8.87 7.44 8.71
N SER A 65 9.64 6.48 8.22
CA SER A 65 10.71 5.81 8.94
C SER A 65 12.06 6.17 8.34
N VAL A 66 13.06 6.38 9.19
CA VAL A 66 14.42 6.74 8.79
C VAL A 66 15.37 5.67 9.31
N PHE A 67 16.24 5.14 8.44
CA PHE A 67 17.16 4.05 8.76
C PHE A 67 18.59 4.40 8.36
N ASN A 68 19.55 3.96 9.16
CA ASN A 68 20.96 3.97 8.78
C ASN A 68 21.24 2.87 7.73
N GLY A 69 21.87 3.24 6.62
CA GLY A 69 22.23 2.34 5.53
C GLY A 69 21.20 2.27 4.40
N ALA A 70 21.31 1.23 3.56
CA ALA A 70 20.52 1.07 2.34
C ALA A 70 19.18 0.32 2.51
N VAL A 71 18.94 -0.28 3.67
CA VAL A 71 17.85 -1.24 3.88
C VAL A 71 16.98 -0.85 5.07
N SER A 72 15.69 -1.18 4.99
CA SER A 72 14.72 -0.99 6.06
C SER A 72 14.90 -2.06 7.15
N ASP A 73 16.00 -1.97 7.88
CA ASP A 73 16.36 -2.84 9.01
C ASP A 73 16.00 -2.15 10.33
N ASP A 74 15.04 -2.72 11.06
CA ASP A 74 14.54 -2.19 12.32
C ASP A 74 15.62 -2.00 13.39
N SER A 75 16.71 -2.78 13.35
CA SER A 75 17.85 -2.62 14.27
C SER A 75 18.65 -1.34 14.00
N LYS A 76 18.49 -0.75 12.81
CA LYS A 76 19.15 0.48 12.34
C LYS A 76 18.19 1.65 12.17
N ARG A 77 16.95 1.53 12.67
CA ARG A 77 15.95 2.58 12.56
C ARG A 77 16.26 3.73 13.52
N LEU A 78 16.51 4.90 12.97
CA LEU A 78 16.71 6.15 13.71
C LEU A 78 15.40 6.70 14.27
N GLY A 79 14.28 6.45 13.59
CA GLY A 79 12.96 6.78 14.10
C GLY A 79 11.83 6.43 13.14
N LYS A 80 10.61 6.52 13.67
CA LYS A 80 9.34 6.36 12.96
C LYS A 80 8.40 7.46 13.44
N PHE A 81 7.87 8.25 12.52
CA PHE A 81 7.20 9.51 12.82
C PHE A 81 5.88 9.63 12.08
N CYS A 82 4.90 10.27 12.71
CA CYS A 82 3.55 10.56 12.22
C CYS A 82 2.95 11.72 13.04
N GLY A 83 1.73 12.17 12.69
CA GLY A 83 1.11 13.35 13.28
C GLY A 83 1.59 14.66 12.64
N ASP A 84 1.38 15.77 13.34
CA ASP A 84 1.61 17.15 12.86
C ASP A 84 2.90 17.78 13.39
N THR A 85 3.68 17.02 14.17
CA THR A 85 4.90 17.51 14.81
C THR A 85 6.12 17.00 14.06
N ALA A 86 6.83 17.92 13.40
CA ALA A 86 8.05 17.59 12.67
C ALA A 86 9.14 17.03 13.61
N PRO A 87 9.81 15.92 13.25
CA PRO A 87 10.81 15.27 14.11
C PRO A 87 12.16 16.01 14.19
N GLY A 88 12.30 17.15 13.53
CA GLY A 88 13.53 17.96 13.53
C GLY A 88 14.61 17.41 12.59
N THR A 89 15.87 17.62 12.97
CA THR A 89 17.04 17.16 12.22
C THR A 89 17.51 15.79 12.70
N ILE A 90 17.75 14.89 11.75
CA ILE A 90 18.24 13.53 11.94
C ILE A 90 19.56 13.40 11.17
N SER A 91 20.62 12.99 11.86
CA SER A 91 21.93 12.74 11.26
C SER A 91 22.19 11.24 11.12
N SER A 92 22.72 10.81 9.98
CA SER A 92 23.14 9.43 9.75
C SER A 92 24.46 9.11 10.46
N GLU A 93 24.67 7.83 10.77
CA GLU A 93 25.94 7.34 11.33
C GLU A 93 27.01 7.08 10.26
N GLY A 94 26.56 6.81 9.03
CA GLY A 94 27.42 6.54 7.87
C GLY A 94 27.05 7.41 6.67
N ASN A 95 27.56 7.02 5.50
CA ASN A 95 27.34 7.75 4.26
C ASN A 95 26.07 7.33 3.51
N GLU A 96 25.22 6.50 4.11
CA GLU A 96 23.97 6.04 3.50
C GLU A 96 22.80 6.17 4.47
N LEU A 97 21.68 6.65 3.95
CA LEU A 97 20.44 6.85 4.71
C LEU A 97 19.23 6.43 3.86
N LEU A 98 18.34 5.62 4.43
CA LEU A 98 17.08 5.24 3.81
C LEU A 98 15.93 5.96 4.51
N VAL A 99 15.13 6.69 3.73
CA VAL A 99 13.88 7.32 4.20
C VAL A 99 12.72 6.61 3.53
N GLN A 100 11.80 6.05 4.32
CA GLN A 100 10.65 5.31 3.82
C GLN A 100 9.36 5.93 4.34
N PHE A 101 8.50 6.36 3.42
CA PHE A 101 7.15 6.82 3.73
C PHE A 101 6.14 5.76 3.32
N VAL A 102 5.18 5.45 4.19
CA VAL A 102 4.08 4.52 3.93
C VAL A 102 2.79 5.14 4.42
N SER A 103 1.73 5.00 3.63
CA SER A 103 0.36 5.35 4.03
C SER A 103 -0.58 4.15 3.90
N ASP A 104 -1.60 4.09 4.75
CA ASP A 104 -2.66 3.10 4.72
C ASP A 104 -3.77 3.48 3.70
N LEU A 105 -4.89 2.76 3.65
CA LEU A 105 -5.92 2.95 2.62
C LEU A 105 -6.92 4.09 2.90
N SER A 106 -6.76 4.79 4.01
CA SER A 106 -7.67 5.83 4.50
C SER A 106 -6.89 7.00 5.09
N VAL A 107 -7.61 8.03 5.55
CA VAL A 107 -7.12 9.19 6.30
C VAL A 107 -5.78 9.74 5.81
N THR A 108 -5.85 10.72 4.92
CA THR A 108 -4.67 11.41 4.41
C THR A 108 -4.55 12.79 5.03
N ALA A 109 -3.37 13.38 4.92
CA ALA A 109 -3.08 14.74 5.38
C ALA A 109 -2.13 15.43 4.39
N ASP A 110 -1.71 16.66 4.70
CA ASP A 110 -0.89 17.48 3.79
C ASP A 110 0.43 16.78 3.41
N GLY A 111 0.97 15.94 4.28
CA GLY A 111 2.21 15.20 4.05
C GLY A 111 3.43 15.90 4.61
N PHE A 112 4.59 15.70 4.00
CA PHE A 112 5.81 16.33 4.48
C PHE A 112 6.72 16.83 3.36
N SER A 113 7.54 17.80 3.74
CA SER A 113 8.75 18.19 3.01
C SER A 113 9.95 18.03 3.92
N ALA A 114 11.03 17.47 3.39
CA ALA A 114 12.30 17.39 4.08
C ALA A 114 13.43 17.76 3.12
N SER A 115 14.53 18.25 3.67
CA SER A 115 15.75 18.55 2.94
C SER A 115 16.91 17.78 3.56
N TYR A 116 17.85 17.35 2.73
CA TYR A 116 19.08 16.72 3.20
C TYR A 116 20.30 17.44 2.66
N LYS A 117 21.39 17.35 3.40
CA LYS A 117 22.73 17.78 3.00
C LYS A 117 23.77 16.77 3.47
N THR A 118 24.84 16.61 2.72
CA THR A 118 26.00 15.82 3.10
C THR A 118 27.03 16.71 3.79
N LEU A 119 27.64 16.22 4.86
CA LEU A 119 28.58 16.96 5.70
C LEU A 119 29.85 16.13 5.92
N PRO A 120 31.04 16.74 5.94
CA PRO A 120 32.25 16.03 6.35
C PRO A 120 32.08 15.42 7.74
N ARG A 121 32.50 14.16 7.89
CA ARG A 121 32.45 13.46 9.16
C ARG A 121 33.31 14.20 10.20
N GLY A 122 32.67 14.79 11.21
CA GLY A 122 33.32 15.62 12.24
C GLY A 122 33.01 17.13 12.17
N ALA A 123 32.26 17.61 11.18
CA ALA A 123 31.85 19.01 11.07
C ALA A 123 30.70 19.41 12.03
N GLU A 124 30.04 18.44 12.70
CA GLU A 124 28.94 18.70 13.64
C GLU A 124 29.40 19.33 14.98
N GLY A 125 30.70 19.55 15.17
CA GLY A 125 31.30 20.06 16.42
C GLY A 125 31.63 21.54 16.49
N GLN A 126 31.24 22.40 15.54
CA GLN A 126 31.55 23.84 15.59
C GLN A 126 30.31 24.72 15.45
N ALA A 127 29.44 24.65 16.45
CA ALA A 127 28.67 25.80 16.91
C ALA A 127 29.20 26.18 18.30
N ARG A 128 29.82 27.37 18.40
CA ARG A 128 30.34 27.95 19.64
C ARG A 128 29.21 28.15 20.65
N SER A 129 29.34 27.56 21.84
CA SER A 129 28.70 28.09 23.06
C SER A 129 29.38 29.40 23.48
N PRO A 130 28.62 30.32 24.10
CA PRO A 130 28.99 30.72 25.45
C PRO A 130 27.79 30.81 26.41
N GLY A 131 27.97 30.30 27.63
CA GLY A 131 27.21 30.71 28.81
C GLY A 131 26.65 29.59 29.69
N GLU A 132 27.47 29.10 30.62
CA GLU A 132 27.04 28.55 31.92
C GLU A 132 26.22 29.61 32.71
N ASP A 133 25.13 29.22 33.39
CA ASP A 133 25.13 28.98 34.84
C ASP A 133 23.72 28.63 35.39
N ALA A 134 23.71 27.98 36.56
CA ALA A 134 22.62 27.80 37.53
C ALA A 134 21.51 26.73 37.30
N ARG A 135 21.79 25.51 37.77
CA ARG A 135 20.85 24.68 38.59
C ARG A 135 20.88 25.21 40.04
N PRO A 136 19.90 24.95 40.95
CA PRO A 136 19.31 23.62 41.21
C PRO A 136 17.83 23.56 41.65
N GLY A 137 17.25 22.35 41.64
CA GLY A 137 15.94 22.10 42.25
C GLY A 137 15.40 20.69 42.03
N THR A 138 15.53 19.85 43.05
CA THR A 138 15.16 18.43 43.15
C THR A 138 13.65 18.25 43.42
N SER A 139 12.99 17.25 42.83
CA SER A 139 12.18 16.21 43.53
C SER A 139 11.19 15.46 42.61
N LEU A 140 11.29 14.13 42.68
CA LEU A 140 10.30 13.15 42.23
C LEU A 140 9.06 13.17 43.15
N PRO A 141 7.89 12.72 42.68
CA PRO A 141 7.35 11.50 43.27
C PRO A 141 6.76 10.46 42.28
N LYS A 142 6.70 9.23 42.79
CA LYS A 142 6.41 7.91 42.21
C LYS A 142 4.88 7.69 41.98
N PRO A 143 4.44 6.71 41.16
CA PRO A 143 3.07 6.58 40.66
C PRO A 143 2.10 5.89 41.63
N ARG A 144 0.80 6.17 41.44
CA ARG A 144 -0.33 5.57 42.16
C ARG A 144 -0.91 4.38 41.35
N PRO A 145 -1.36 3.28 41.99
CA PRO A 145 -1.78 2.05 41.31
C PRO A 145 -3.23 2.09 40.78
N PRO A 146 -3.61 1.19 39.85
CA PRO A 146 -4.98 1.09 39.36
C PRO A 146 -5.84 0.20 40.30
N PRO A 147 -7.17 0.41 40.37
CA PRO A 147 -8.06 -0.57 40.95
C PRO A 147 -8.55 -1.60 39.91
N ALA A 148 -8.31 -2.85 40.29
CA ALA A 148 -8.99 -4.11 40.03
C ALA A 148 -10.16 -4.20 39.03
N GLU A 149 -10.06 -5.25 38.19
CA GLU A 149 -11.13 -5.93 37.48
C GLU A 149 -12.24 -6.44 38.41
N THR A 150 -13.45 -6.57 37.86
CA THR A 150 -14.35 -7.69 38.22
C THR A 150 -15.11 -8.14 36.98
N PRO A 151 -15.27 -9.46 36.75
CA PRO A 151 -15.81 -10.01 35.52
C PRO A 151 -17.32 -10.26 35.64
N LYS A 152 -18.04 -10.19 34.52
CA LYS A 152 -19.33 -10.89 34.38
C LYS A 152 -19.44 -11.58 33.03
N ALA A 153 -19.82 -12.85 33.15
CA ALA A 153 -19.82 -13.90 32.17
C ALA A 153 -21.03 -13.85 31.21
N SER A 154 -20.79 -14.44 30.04
CA SER A 154 -21.60 -15.43 29.31
C SER A 154 -23.12 -15.28 29.23
N SER A 155 -23.61 -15.32 27.98
CA SER A 155 -24.78 -16.13 27.62
C SER A 155 -24.59 -16.68 26.21
N GLU A 156 -24.36 -17.99 26.15
CA GLU A 156 -24.59 -18.83 24.99
C GLU A 156 -26.09 -18.87 24.63
N ALA A 157 -26.38 -19.05 23.34
CA ALA A 157 -27.63 -19.66 22.88
C ALA A 157 -27.33 -20.51 21.63
N GLN A 158 -26.90 -21.74 21.90
CA GLN A 158 -27.44 -23.00 21.39
C GLN A 158 -27.73 -23.17 19.88
N ALA A 159 -26.96 -24.09 19.28
CA ALA A 159 -27.22 -24.70 17.98
C ALA A 159 -28.23 -25.87 18.10
N THR A 160 -29.02 -26.11 17.04
CA THR A 160 -29.63 -27.42 16.74
C THR A 160 -29.80 -27.56 15.20
N PRO A 161 -29.66 -28.76 14.59
CA PRO A 161 -29.14 -28.93 13.23
C PRO A 161 -30.19 -29.38 12.19
N GLY A 162 -29.89 -29.24 10.89
CA GLY A 162 -30.58 -29.98 9.82
C GLY A 162 -30.42 -29.49 8.37
N ALA A 163 -29.38 -29.98 7.68
CA ALA A 163 -29.26 -30.31 6.22
C ALA A 163 -29.49 -29.23 5.10
N PRO A 164 -29.02 -29.47 3.85
CA PRO A 164 -27.71 -29.87 3.37
C PRO A 164 -27.02 -28.76 2.54
N ALA A 165 -25.72 -28.93 2.30
CA ALA A 165 -24.75 -27.94 1.83
C ALA A 165 -25.03 -27.29 0.46
N VAL A 166 -24.97 -25.95 0.43
CA VAL A 166 -24.59 -25.13 -0.73
C VAL A 166 -23.37 -24.31 -0.29
N PRO A 167 -22.26 -24.26 -1.04
CA PRO A 167 -21.04 -23.64 -0.56
C PRO A 167 -21.26 -22.13 -0.40
N ALA A 168 -21.45 -21.68 0.83
CA ALA A 168 -21.54 -20.27 1.17
C ALA A 168 -20.15 -19.67 0.94
N VAL A 169 -19.98 -18.98 -0.19
CA VAL A 169 -18.83 -18.10 -0.44
C VAL A 169 -18.89 -17.02 0.63
N SER A 170 -18.10 -17.19 1.70
CA SER A 170 -18.00 -16.20 2.77
C SER A 170 -17.27 -14.97 2.22
N CYS A 171 -18.02 -13.91 1.95
CA CYS A 171 -17.44 -12.66 1.52
C CYS A 171 -16.55 -12.09 2.63
N PRO A 172 -15.28 -11.78 2.36
CA PRO A 172 -14.40 -11.20 3.37
C PRO A 172 -14.87 -9.78 3.71
N LYS A 173 -14.78 -9.41 4.98
CA LYS A 173 -15.12 -8.05 5.46
C LYS A 173 -14.19 -6.96 4.89
N GLN A 174 -13.04 -7.35 4.35
CA GLN A 174 -12.04 -6.45 3.75
C GLN A 174 -11.50 -7.08 2.46
N CYS A 175 -11.41 -6.29 1.38
CA CYS A 175 -10.90 -6.77 0.10
C CYS A 175 -9.39 -6.98 0.20
N ARG A 176 -8.93 -8.23 0.20
CA ARG A 176 -7.51 -8.55 0.29
C ARG A 176 -6.85 -8.27 -1.06
N ARG A 177 -5.95 -7.28 -1.09
CA ARG A 177 -5.07 -7.03 -2.24
C ARG A 177 -3.63 -7.29 -1.84
N THR A 178 -3.21 -8.53 -1.99
CA THR A 178 -1.83 -8.94 -1.76
C THR A 178 -1.23 -9.38 -3.09
N GLY A 179 -0.05 -8.88 -3.43
CA GLY A 179 0.70 -9.27 -4.64
C GLY A 179 0.98 -8.11 -5.59
N THR A 180 1.94 -8.31 -6.47
CA THR A 180 2.36 -7.32 -7.48
C THR A 180 1.46 -7.38 -8.72
N LEU A 181 1.50 -6.35 -9.57
CA LEU A 181 0.79 -6.35 -10.86
C LEU A 181 1.14 -7.60 -11.69
N GLN A 182 2.41 -8.00 -11.68
CA GLN A 182 2.90 -9.17 -12.41
C GLN A 182 2.41 -10.49 -11.81
N SER A 183 2.38 -10.64 -10.47
CA SER A 183 1.87 -11.86 -9.85
C SER A 183 0.37 -12.04 -10.11
N ASN A 184 -0.41 -10.95 -10.02
CA ASN A 184 -1.84 -10.95 -10.30
C ASN A 184 -2.14 -11.19 -11.79
N PHE A 185 -1.32 -10.62 -12.68
CA PHE A 185 -1.43 -10.88 -14.12
C PHE A 185 -1.20 -12.37 -14.42
N CYS A 186 -0.24 -13.01 -13.74
CA CYS A 186 0.06 -14.42 -13.94
C CYS A 186 -0.98 -15.38 -13.33
N SER A 187 -1.57 -15.02 -12.18
CA SER A 187 -2.61 -15.83 -11.53
C SER A 187 -4.01 -15.66 -12.13
N SER A 188 -4.23 -14.64 -12.96
CA SER A 188 -5.53 -14.36 -13.58
C SER A 188 -5.63 -15.01 -14.97
N SER A 189 -6.80 -15.61 -15.26
CA SER A 189 -7.11 -16.17 -16.57
C SER A 189 -7.71 -15.13 -17.53
N LEU A 190 -8.34 -14.07 -17.00
CA LEU A 190 -8.88 -12.95 -17.76
C LEU A 190 -8.22 -11.64 -17.32
N VAL A 191 -7.67 -10.88 -18.27
CA VAL A 191 -7.08 -9.56 -18.03
C VAL A 191 -7.54 -8.61 -19.12
N VAL A 192 -8.39 -7.66 -18.73
CA VAL A 192 -9.00 -6.68 -19.63
C VAL A 192 -9.00 -5.28 -19.03
N THR A 193 -9.06 -4.27 -19.88
CA THR A 193 -9.31 -2.88 -19.49
C THR A 193 -10.70 -2.50 -20.00
N ALA A 194 -11.54 -1.94 -19.14
CA ALA A 194 -12.94 -1.70 -19.48
C ALA A 194 -13.56 -0.55 -18.67
N THR A 195 -14.56 0.11 -19.25
CA THR A 195 -15.34 1.15 -18.58
C THR A 195 -16.63 0.58 -18.01
N VAL A 196 -16.92 0.82 -16.73
CA VAL A 196 -18.14 0.33 -16.08
C VAL A 196 -19.35 1.13 -16.59
N LYS A 197 -20.27 0.46 -17.29
CA LYS A 197 -21.49 1.07 -17.84
C LYS A 197 -22.67 0.95 -16.88
N SER A 198 -22.85 -0.23 -16.27
CA SER A 198 -23.92 -0.45 -15.30
C SER A 198 -23.54 -1.50 -14.26
N MET A 199 -24.16 -1.38 -13.09
CA MET A 199 -24.05 -2.35 -12.01
C MET A 199 -25.47 -2.65 -11.55
N VAL A 200 -25.89 -3.90 -11.70
CA VAL A 200 -27.23 -4.36 -11.32
C VAL A 200 -27.09 -5.46 -10.28
N ARG A 201 -28.06 -5.56 -9.36
CA ARG A 201 -28.07 -6.65 -8.38
C ARG A 201 -28.21 -7.98 -9.14
N GLY A 202 -27.28 -8.88 -8.93
CA GLY A 202 -27.28 -10.21 -9.55
C GLY A 202 -28.13 -11.20 -8.73
N PRO A 203 -28.17 -12.47 -9.13
CA PRO A 203 -28.78 -13.52 -8.32
C PRO A 203 -28.09 -13.64 -6.95
N GLY A 204 -28.86 -13.64 -5.85
CA GLY A 204 -28.34 -13.67 -4.49
C GLY A 204 -27.81 -12.32 -3.99
N GLU A 205 -26.71 -12.34 -3.22
CA GLU A 205 -25.99 -11.14 -2.72
C GLU A 205 -24.93 -10.61 -3.71
N GLY A 206 -24.86 -11.20 -4.91
CA GLY A 206 -23.92 -10.81 -5.95
C GLY A 206 -24.31 -9.55 -6.73
N LEU A 207 -23.35 -9.00 -7.48
CA LEU A 207 -23.49 -7.84 -8.34
C LEU A 207 -23.10 -8.24 -9.77
N THR A 208 -23.95 -7.95 -10.75
CA THR A 208 -23.62 -8.11 -12.17
C THR A 208 -23.16 -6.75 -12.71
N VAL A 209 -21.92 -6.69 -13.15
CA VAL A 209 -21.28 -5.48 -13.67
C VAL A 209 -21.16 -5.59 -15.18
N THR A 210 -21.80 -4.67 -15.90
CA THR A 210 -21.66 -4.56 -17.35
C THR A 210 -20.60 -3.51 -17.65
N VAL A 211 -19.58 -3.90 -18.39
CA VAL A 211 -18.48 -3.03 -18.80
C VAL A 211 -18.39 -2.96 -20.33
N SER A 212 -17.83 -1.88 -20.85
CA SER A 212 -17.43 -1.76 -22.25
C SER A 212 -15.93 -1.92 -22.36
N LEU A 213 -15.47 -2.90 -23.13
CA LEU A 213 -14.05 -3.20 -23.29
C LEU A 213 -13.30 -2.05 -24.00
N ILE A 214 -12.12 -1.75 -23.48
CA ILE A 214 -11.13 -0.84 -24.05
C ILE A 214 -9.99 -1.68 -24.66
N GLY A 215 -9.57 -2.74 -23.95
CA GLY A 215 -8.52 -3.65 -24.39
C GLY A 215 -8.59 -5.01 -23.69
N ALA A 216 -7.99 -6.03 -24.31
CA ALA A 216 -7.84 -7.37 -23.74
C ALA A 216 -6.40 -7.85 -23.90
N TYR A 217 -5.87 -8.45 -22.83
CA TYR A 217 -4.48 -8.93 -22.74
C TYR A 217 -4.42 -10.43 -22.43
N LYS A 218 -5.43 -10.95 -21.74
CA LYS A 218 -5.74 -12.38 -21.60
C LYS A 218 -7.24 -12.54 -21.68
N THR A 219 -7.72 -13.45 -22.51
CA THR A 219 -9.17 -13.68 -22.69
C THR A 219 -9.67 -14.94 -21.97
N GLY A 220 -8.76 -15.79 -21.47
CA GLY A 220 -9.13 -16.98 -20.69
C GLY A 220 -10.03 -17.96 -21.44
N GLY A 221 -10.00 -17.96 -22.78
CA GLY A 221 -10.86 -18.79 -23.63
C GLY A 221 -12.17 -18.14 -24.07
N LEU A 222 -12.42 -16.87 -23.76
CA LEU A 222 -13.56 -16.12 -24.27
C LEU A 222 -13.33 -15.70 -25.73
N ASP A 223 -14.27 -16.04 -26.61
CA ASP A 223 -14.36 -15.50 -27.96
C ASP A 223 -14.93 -14.08 -27.91
N LEU A 224 -14.03 -13.10 -27.94
CA LEU A 224 -14.40 -11.68 -27.99
C LEU A 224 -14.42 -11.19 -29.45
N PRO A 225 -15.48 -10.49 -29.89
CA PRO A 225 -15.60 -9.96 -31.24
C PRO A 225 -14.53 -8.89 -31.53
N SER A 226 -14.10 -8.82 -32.80
CA SER A 226 -13.20 -7.77 -33.31
C SER A 226 -14.00 -6.79 -34.18
N PRO A 227 -13.99 -5.47 -33.91
CA PRO A 227 -13.14 -4.73 -32.99
C PRO A 227 -13.58 -4.86 -31.52
N LEU A 228 -12.59 -4.95 -30.63
CA LEU A 228 -12.82 -5.14 -29.20
C LEU A 228 -13.38 -3.89 -28.51
N THR A 229 -13.11 -2.71 -29.08
CA THR A 229 -13.47 -1.41 -28.50
C THR A 229 -14.98 -1.27 -28.36
N ASP A 230 -15.44 -0.87 -27.17
CA ASP A 230 -16.85 -0.75 -26.76
C ASP A 230 -17.66 -2.04 -26.71
N THR A 231 -17.03 -3.21 -26.83
CA THR A 231 -17.72 -4.50 -26.69
C THR A 231 -18.26 -4.67 -25.27
N PRO A 232 -19.57 -4.92 -25.08
CA PRO A 232 -20.14 -5.11 -23.75
C PRO A 232 -19.76 -6.50 -23.20
N LEU A 233 -19.18 -6.52 -22.00
CA LEU A 233 -18.86 -7.74 -21.26
C LEU A 233 -19.50 -7.69 -19.87
N LYS A 234 -20.06 -8.82 -19.42
CA LYS A 234 -20.71 -8.94 -18.11
C LYS A 234 -19.81 -9.71 -17.16
N PHE A 235 -19.56 -9.13 -15.99
CA PHE A 235 -18.83 -9.75 -14.89
C PHE A 235 -19.78 -10.05 -13.75
N TYR A 236 -19.70 -11.26 -13.20
CA TYR A 236 -20.36 -11.60 -11.96
C TYR A 236 -19.43 -11.36 -10.77
N VAL A 237 -19.85 -10.53 -9.82
CA VAL A 237 -19.13 -10.23 -8.59
C VAL A 237 -19.90 -10.88 -7.44
N PRO A 238 -19.43 -11.97 -6.83
CA PRO A 238 -20.13 -12.65 -5.74
C PRO A 238 -20.23 -11.77 -4.48
N CYS A 239 -19.34 -10.80 -4.30
CA CYS A 239 -19.30 -9.92 -3.13
C CYS A 239 -19.48 -8.45 -3.53
N LYS A 240 -20.64 -7.85 -3.25
CA LYS A 240 -20.93 -6.45 -3.60
C LYS A 240 -19.91 -5.43 -3.05
N GLN A 241 -19.23 -5.75 -1.96
CA GLN A 241 -18.24 -4.88 -1.32
C GLN A 241 -16.84 -5.00 -1.95
N CYS A 242 -16.56 -6.07 -2.71
CA CYS A 242 -15.24 -6.36 -3.27
C CYS A 242 -15.34 -6.96 -4.67
N PRO A 243 -14.76 -6.34 -5.71
CA PRO A 243 -13.94 -5.10 -5.70
C PRO A 243 -14.76 -3.78 -5.78
N PRO A 244 -14.29 -2.65 -5.21
CA PRO A 244 -15.02 -1.38 -5.29
C PRO A 244 -14.96 -0.79 -6.70
N MET A 245 -16.11 -0.68 -7.36
CA MET A 245 -16.25 -0.14 -8.71
C MET A 245 -17.26 1.01 -8.74
N LYS A 246 -16.98 2.02 -9.56
CA LYS A 246 -17.85 3.18 -9.80
C LYS A 246 -18.31 3.17 -11.25
N LYS A 247 -19.61 3.42 -11.47
CA LYS A 247 -20.17 3.60 -12.82
C LYS A 247 -19.50 4.79 -13.49
N GLY A 248 -19.16 4.64 -14.77
CA GLY A 248 -18.51 5.68 -15.58
C GLY A 248 -16.98 5.74 -15.43
N ALA A 249 -16.39 5.02 -14.49
CA ALA A 249 -14.94 4.90 -14.37
C ALA A 249 -14.41 3.70 -15.17
N SER A 250 -13.21 3.87 -15.70
CA SER A 250 -12.46 2.82 -16.38
C SER A 250 -11.58 2.06 -15.38
N TYR A 251 -11.51 0.74 -15.54
CA TYR A 251 -10.75 -0.15 -14.64
C TYR A 251 -9.92 -1.16 -15.44
N LEU A 252 -8.74 -1.47 -14.91
CA LEU A 252 -7.98 -2.67 -15.22
C LEU A 252 -8.54 -3.79 -14.34
N ILE A 253 -9.08 -4.81 -15.00
CA ILE A 253 -9.78 -5.92 -14.39
C ILE A 253 -8.98 -7.19 -14.66
N MET A 254 -8.45 -7.80 -13.60
CA MET A 254 -7.89 -9.13 -13.64
C MET A 254 -8.78 -10.06 -12.83
N GLY A 255 -9.36 -11.03 -13.51
CA GLY A 255 -10.35 -11.94 -12.95
C GLY A 255 -10.18 -13.34 -13.50
N GLN A 256 -11.20 -14.15 -13.28
CA GLN A 256 -11.25 -15.51 -13.79
C GLN A 256 -12.42 -15.70 -14.75
N VAL A 257 -12.26 -16.64 -15.69
CA VAL A 257 -13.36 -17.16 -16.51
C VAL A 257 -13.78 -18.48 -15.90
N ASP A 258 -15.03 -18.58 -15.45
CA ASP A 258 -15.67 -19.83 -15.04
C ASP A 258 -16.43 -20.40 -16.25
N GLU A 259 -16.23 -21.67 -16.56
CA GLU A 259 -16.80 -22.30 -17.77
C GLU A 259 -18.34 -22.30 -17.80
N ASN A 260 -19.00 -22.26 -16.63
CA ASN A 260 -20.46 -22.31 -16.52
C ASN A 260 -21.11 -20.94 -16.29
N ARG A 261 -20.36 -19.96 -15.79
CA ARG A 261 -20.87 -18.64 -15.37
C ARG A 261 -20.23 -17.46 -16.10
N GLY A 262 -19.21 -17.69 -16.93
CA GLY A 262 -18.49 -16.67 -17.67
C GLY A 262 -17.51 -15.87 -16.79
N PRO A 263 -17.22 -14.60 -17.13
CA PRO A 263 -16.29 -13.75 -16.37
C PRO A 263 -16.76 -13.54 -14.93
N VAL A 264 -15.92 -13.94 -13.96
CA VAL A 264 -16.19 -13.78 -12.53
C VAL A 264 -15.07 -12.97 -11.86
N LEU A 265 -15.48 -12.12 -10.92
CA LEU A 265 -14.59 -11.31 -10.08
C LEU A 265 -14.72 -11.73 -8.62
N PRO A 266 -14.10 -12.85 -8.19
CA PRO A 266 -14.01 -13.21 -6.79
C PRO A 266 -13.36 -12.10 -5.94
N ALA A 267 -13.52 -12.17 -4.61
CA ALA A 267 -13.12 -11.10 -3.69
C ALA A 267 -11.60 -10.79 -3.68
N ASP A 268 -10.78 -11.72 -4.18
CA ASP A 268 -9.33 -11.61 -4.39
C ASP A 268 -8.96 -11.08 -5.78
N SER A 269 -9.94 -10.77 -6.63
CA SER A 269 -9.70 -10.23 -7.98
C SER A 269 -9.04 -8.85 -7.93
N PHE A 270 -8.08 -8.66 -8.82
CA PHE A 270 -7.33 -7.42 -8.92
C PHE A 270 -8.05 -6.43 -9.84
N VAL A 271 -8.70 -5.41 -9.27
CA VAL A 271 -9.44 -4.39 -10.02
C VAL A 271 -8.98 -2.98 -9.66
N VAL A 272 -8.22 -2.31 -10.51
CA VAL A 272 -7.70 -0.96 -10.23
C VAL A 272 -8.18 0.03 -11.27
N LEU A 273 -8.24 1.32 -10.94
CA LEU A 273 -8.59 2.35 -11.91
C LEU A 273 -7.64 2.29 -13.12
N TYR A 274 -8.22 2.22 -14.31
CA TYR A 274 -7.50 2.18 -15.58
C TYR A 274 -6.85 3.53 -15.85
N ARG A 275 -5.59 3.51 -16.29
CA ARG A 275 -4.86 4.69 -16.78
C ARG A 275 -4.16 4.34 -18.08
N SER A 276 -4.12 5.27 -19.02
CA SER A 276 -3.60 5.07 -20.39
C SER A 276 -2.14 4.58 -20.44
N ASN A 277 -1.33 4.89 -19.44
CA ASN A 277 0.05 4.39 -19.32
C ASN A 277 0.15 2.89 -18.97
N GLN A 278 -0.95 2.24 -18.54
CA GLN A 278 -0.96 0.81 -18.22
C GLN A 278 -0.94 -0.08 -19.47
N ASP A 279 -1.39 0.42 -20.62
CA ASP A 279 -1.50 -0.38 -21.85
C ASP A 279 -0.14 -0.93 -22.31
N GLN A 280 0.91 -0.10 -22.26
CA GLN A 280 2.26 -0.53 -22.62
C GLN A 280 2.80 -1.60 -21.66
N ILE A 281 2.52 -1.47 -20.36
CA ILE A 281 2.95 -2.42 -19.33
C ILE A 281 2.22 -3.75 -19.52
N LEU A 282 0.90 -3.73 -19.71
CA LEU A 282 0.08 -4.92 -19.90
C LEU A 282 0.41 -5.64 -21.22
N THR A 283 0.71 -4.88 -22.27
CA THR A 283 1.19 -5.43 -23.56
C THR A 283 2.57 -6.07 -23.42
N ASN A 284 3.45 -5.51 -22.61
CA ASN A 284 4.75 -6.12 -22.33
C ASN A 284 4.62 -7.37 -21.45
N LEU A 285 3.70 -7.36 -20.48
CA LEU A 285 3.40 -8.51 -19.63
C LEU A 285 2.73 -9.65 -20.38
N SER A 286 1.83 -9.37 -21.34
CA SER A 286 1.21 -10.41 -22.17
C SER A 286 2.22 -11.12 -23.09
N LYS A 287 3.31 -10.44 -23.45
CA LYS A 287 4.42 -10.99 -24.25
C LYS A 287 5.45 -11.76 -23.43
N ARG A 288 5.52 -11.56 -22.11
CA ARG A 288 6.47 -12.26 -21.23
C ARG A 288 5.85 -13.58 -20.73
N LYS A 289 6.65 -14.66 -20.77
CA LYS A 289 6.25 -15.92 -20.11
C LYS A 289 6.24 -15.69 -18.59
N CYS A 290 5.11 -16.03 -17.95
CA CYS A 290 5.03 -16.06 -16.50
C CYS A 290 6.07 -17.04 -15.94
N PRO A 291 6.84 -16.67 -14.91
CA PRO A 291 7.75 -17.61 -14.27
C PRO A 291 6.93 -18.80 -13.76
N SER A 292 7.32 -20.01 -14.17
CA SER A 292 6.69 -21.24 -13.71
C SER A 292 6.83 -21.31 -12.19
N GLN A 293 5.71 -21.38 -11.47
CA GLN A 293 5.76 -21.68 -10.04
C GLN A 293 6.47 -23.02 -9.83
N PRO A 294 7.29 -23.18 -8.78
CA PRO A 294 7.68 -24.50 -8.34
C PRO A 294 6.41 -25.25 -7.92
N VAL A 295 6.17 -26.38 -8.59
CA VAL A 295 5.14 -27.34 -8.20
C VAL A 295 5.41 -27.70 -6.75
N ARG A 296 4.49 -27.32 -5.84
CA ARG A 296 4.48 -27.90 -4.50
C ARG A 296 4.28 -29.40 -4.69
N ALA A 297 5.36 -30.16 -4.49
CA ALA A 297 5.30 -31.60 -4.33
C ALA A 297 4.26 -31.88 -3.23
N ALA A 298 3.24 -32.64 -3.59
CA ALA A 298 2.35 -33.27 -2.64
C ALA A 298 3.21 -34.12 -1.71
N GLY A 299 3.39 -33.64 -0.48
CA GLY A 299 4.03 -34.40 0.59
C GLY A 299 3.15 -35.59 0.93
N SER A 300 3.74 -36.76 0.76
CA SER A 300 3.26 -38.09 1.12
C SER A 300 2.51 -38.07 2.46
N GLN A 301 1.31 -38.66 2.46
CA GLN A 301 0.76 -39.26 3.68
C GLN A 301 1.77 -40.32 4.18
N ALA A 302 1.98 -40.32 5.49
CA ALA A 302 2.54 -41.41 6.27
C ALA A 302 1.47 -41.84 7.27
#